data_AF-A0A6P1DH98-F1
#
_entry.id   AF-A0A6P1DH98-F1
#
_cell.length_a   1.000
_cell.length_b   1.000
_cell.length_c   1.000
_cell.angle_alpha   90.00
_cell.angle_beta   90.00
_cell.angle_gamma   90.00
#
_symmetry.space_group_name_H-M   'P 1'
#
loop_
_entity.id
_entity.type
_entity.pdbx_description
1 polymer ?
#
loop_
_entity_poly.entity_id
_entity_poly.type
_entity_poly.pdbx_seq_one_letter_code
_entity_poly.pdbx_strand_id
1 'polypeptide(L)'
;MPLWHIYHPANTYSDQDKQDFANDITELYTSFGLPAFYVVVLFKETAESDFYVGGKPATDTVRIVVEHLARHLDDPEMRKRSTDKLDSIMLPYTRARGLHWEFHTYESPRDLWKIAGQFPPPAGSDAEKAWARTNTPIPF
;
A
#
# COMPACT_ATOMS: atom_id res chain seq x y z
N MET A 1 -8.61 -1.62 -3.84
CA MET A 1 -7.41 -2.37 -3.49
C MET A 1 -6.19 -1.52 -3.74
N PRO A 2 -5.50 -1.11 -2.68
CA PRO A 2 -4.07 -0.92 -2.72
C PRO A 2 -3.35 -2.23 -2.39
N LEU A 3 -2.43 -2.66 -3.26
CA LEU A 3 -1.43 -3.66 -2.91
C LEU A 3 -0.09 -2.95 -2.67
N TRP A 4 0.50 -3.15 -1.50
CA TRP A 4 1.80 -2.60 -1.15
C TRP A 4 2.84 -3.70 -1.13
N HIS A 5 3.94 -3.48 -1.84
CA HIS A 5 5.16 -4.25 -1.69
C HIS A 5 6.20 -3.37 -1.00
N ILE A 6 6.69 -3.81 0.16
CA ILE A 6 7.69 -3.11 0.95
C ILE A 6 8.95 -3.98 0.95
N TYR A 7 9.92 -3.62 0.12
CA TYR A 7 11.22 -4.28 0.05
C TYR A 7 12.17 -3.59 1.03
N HIS A 8 12.81 -4.37 1.90
CA HIS A 8 13.69 -3.84 2.93
C HIS A 8 14.90 -4.76 3.17
N PRO A 9 16.04 -4.24 3.65
CA PRO A 9 17.18 -5.05 4.07
C PRO A 9 16.82 -5.99 5.21
N ALA A 10 17.63 -7.04 5.39
CA ALA A 10 17.44 -7.97 6.50
C ALA A 10 17.42 -7.29 7.87
N ASN A 11 16.56 -7.77 8.76
CA ASN A 11 16.44 -7.26 10.14
C ASN A 11 16.01 -5.78 10.26
N THR A 12 15.45 -5.17 9.22
CA THR A 12 14.97 -3.77 9.26
C THR A 12 13.74 -3.58 10.16
N TYR A 13 12.80 -4.52 10.12
CA TYR A 13 11.52 -4.44 10.82
C TYR A 13 11.27 -5.70 11.66
N SER A 14 10.93 -5.50 12.93
CA SER A 14 10.35 -6.55 13.77
C SER A 14 8.94 -6.92 13.31
N ASP A 15 8.37 -8.00 13.83
CA ASP A 15 6.98 -8.37 13.53
C ASP A 15 5.99 -7.31 14.01
N GLN A 16 6.28 -6.64 15.15
CA GLN A 16 5.46 -5.54 15.64
C GLN A 16 5.53 -4.33 14.69
N ASP A 17 6.72 -3.98 14.20
CA ASP A 17 6.88 -2.89 13.23
C ASP A 17 6.08 -3.15 11.95
N LYS A 18 6.11 -4.38 11.45
CA LYS A 18 5.36 -4.78 10.26
C LYS A 18 3.85 -4.68 10.50
N GLN A 19 3.39 -5.08 11.69
CA GLN A 19 1.99 -4.99 12.08
C GLN A 19 1.54 -3.52 12.18
N ASP A 20 2.29 -2.68 12.86
CA ASP A 20 1.97 -1.25 13.02
C ASP A 20 1.96 -0.54 11.67
N PHE A 21 2.94 -0.80 10.81
CA PHE A 21 2.99 -0.19 9.48
C PHE A 21 1.81 -0.66 8.60
N ALA A 22 1.47 -1.95 8.63
CA ALA A 22 0.29 -2.44 7.92
C ALA A 22 -1.01 -1.83 8.45
N ASN A 23 -1.12 -1.60 9.76
CA ASN A 23 -2.27 -0.94 10.39
C ASN A 23 -2.40 0.52 9.94
N ASP A 24 -1.32 1.30 9.98
CA ASP A 24 -1.34 2.71 9.56
C ASP A 24 -1.69 2.87 8.08
N ILE A 25 -1.16 1.98 7.22
CA ILE A 25 -1.54 1.92 5.81
C ILE A 25 -3.04 1.61 5.70
N THR A 26 -3.54 0.62 6.44
CA THR A 26 -4.94 0.22 6.40
C THR A 26 -5.86 1.35 6.86
N GLU A 27 -5.51 2.03 7.95
CA GLU A 27 -6.27 3.14 8.52
C GLU A 27 -6.45 4.27 7.50
N LEU A 28 -5.39 4.61 6.76
CA LEU A 28 -5.45 5.59 5.68
C LEU A 28 -6.58 5.28 4.70
N TYR A 29 -6.63 4.05 4.17
CA TYR A 29 -7.63 3.69 3.16
C TYR A 29 -9.04 3.55 3.74
N THR A 30 -9.15 3.02 4.97
CA THR A 30 -10.46 2.93 5.65
C THR A 30 -11.02 4.30 6.02
N SER A 31 -10.16 5.31 6.25
CA SER A 31 -10.60 6.70 6.46
C SER A 31 -11.33 7.30 5.25
N PHE A 32 -11.12 6.73 4.06
CA PHE A 32 -11.84 7.07 2.82
C PHE A 32 -13.01 6.11 2.52
N GLY A 33 -13.40 5.28 3.48
CA GLY A 33 -14.54 4.37 3.39
C GLY A 33 -14.28 3.07 2.62
N LEU A 34 -13.02 2.77 2.27
CA LEU A 34 -12.69 1.49 1.65
C LEU A 34 -12.78 0.34 2.67
N PRO A 35 -13.23 -0.86 2.26
CA PRO A 35 -13.15 -2.04 3.11
C PRO A 35 -11.70 -2.34 3.53
N ALA A 36 -11.46 -2.64 4.81
CA ALA A 36 -10.11 -2.89 5.31
C ALA A 36 -9.44 -4.08 4.59
N PHE A 37 -10.20 -5.13 4.28
CA PHE A 37 -9.70 -6.29 3.52
C PHE A 37 -9.29 -5.98 2.07
N TYR A 38 -9.52 -4.76 1.57
CA TYR A 38 -8.93 -4.32 0.30
C TYR A 38 -7.46 -3.94 0.44
N VAL A 39 -6.94 -3.74 1.64
CA VAL A 39 -5.57 -3.28 1.84
C VAL A 39 -4.69 -4.51 2.06
N VAL A 40 -3.77 -4.74 1.13
CA VAL A 40 -2.81 -5.84 1.22
C VAL A 40 -1.42 -5.25 1.30
N VAL A 41 -0.67 -5.63 2.34
CA VAL A 41 0.71 -5.18 2.55
C VAL A 41 1.61 -6.40 2.64
N LEU A 42 2.63 -6.45 1.78
CA LEU A 42 3.60 -7.52 1.71
C LEU A 42 4.99 -6.97 2.02
N PHE A 43 5.54 -7.37 3.16
CA PHE A 43 6.93 -7.14 3.51
C PHE A 43 7.81 -8.19 2.87
N LYS A 44 8.83 -7.75 2.14
CA LYS A 44 9.78 -8.60 1.43
C LYS A 44 11.18 -8.23 1.89
N GLU A 45 11.75 -9.09 2.71
CA GLU A 45 13.15 -8.98 3.06
C GLU A 45 14.01 -9.29 1.83
N THR A 46 14.98 -8.41 1.55
CA THR A 46 15.96 -8.56 0.48
C THR A 46 17.32 -8.79 1.11
N ALA A 47 18.05 -9.81 0.67
CA ALA A 47 19.41 -10.05 1.12
C ALA A 47 20.32 -8.87 0.73
N GLU A 48 21.35 -8.58 1.53
CA GLU A 48 22.30 -7.50 1.25
C GLU A 48 22.98 -7.64 -0.13
N SER A 49 23.18 -8.88 -0.58
CA SER A 49 23.74 -9.21 -1.89
C SER A 49 22.78 -9.02 -3.07
N ASP A 50 21.52 -8.66 -2.81
CA ASP A 50 20.46 -8.56 -3.82
C ASP A 50 19.86 -7.16 -3.92
N PHE A 51 20.28 -6.23 -3.05
CA PHE A 51 19.79 -4.86 -3.02
C PHE A 51 20.89 -3.87 -3.42
N TYR A 52 20.79 -3.31 -4.62
CA TYR A 52 21.74 -2.30 -5.12
C TYR A 52 21.04 -0.99 -5.46
N VAL A 53 21.66 0.13 -5.07
CA VAL A 53 21.28 1.49 -5.47
C VAL A 53 22.48 2.15 -6.13
N GLY A 54 22.31 2.64 -7.37
CA GLY A 54 23.42 3.23 -8.13
C GLY A 54 24.59 2.28 -8.36
N GLY A 55 24.33 0.97 -8.44
CA GLY A 55 25.35 -0.07 -8.64
C GLY A 55 26.17 -0.43 -7.38
N LYS A 56 25.76 0.03 -6.19
CA LYS A 56 26.40 -0.32 -4.91
C LYS A 56 25.41 -1.02 -3.98
N PRO A 57 25.86 -1.98 -3.14
CA PRO A 57 25.00 -2.59 -2.13
C PRO A 57 24.34 -1.53 -1.24
N ALA A 58 23.05 -1.69 -0.97
CA ALA A 58 22.24 -0.79 -0.18
C ALA A 58 21.71 -1.52 1.06
N THR A 59 22.23 -1.18 2.22
CA THR A 59 21.91 -1.83 3.51
C THR A 59 20.94 -1.02 4.37
N ASP A 60 20.53 0.16 3.90
CA ASP A 60 19.73 1.15 4.64
C ASP A 60 18.54 1.69 3.83
N THR A 61 18.25 1.09 2.67
CA THR A 61 17.25 1.60 1.73
C THR A 61 15.99 0.74 1.73
N VAL A 62 14.82 1.37 1.84
CA VAL A 62 13.50 0.74 1.72
C VAL A 62 12.87 1.13 0.38
N ARG A 63 12.47 0.15 -0.44
CA ARG A 63 11.79 0.40 -1.72
C ARG A 63 10.33 -0.01 -1.62
N ILE A 64 9.41 0.91 -1.94
CA ILE A 64 7.97 0.69 -1.79
C ILE A 64 7.24 0.81 -3.13
N VAL A 65 6.50 -0.24 -3.50
CA VAL A 65 5.63 -0.24 -4.68
C VAL A 65 4.19 -0.25 -4.21
N VAL A 66 3.41 0.74 -4.63
CA VAL A 66 1.98 0.82 -4.33
C VAL A 66 1.19 0.61 -5.62
N GLU A 67 0.35 -0.40 -5.66
CA GLU A 67 -0.53 -0.66 -6.80
C GLU A 67 -1.95 -0.22 -6.44
N HIS A 68 -2.43 0.86 -7.08
CA HIS A 68 -3.81 1.33 -6.93
C HIS A 68 -4.69 0.76 -8.04
N LEU A 69 -5.59 -0.16 -7.67
CA LEU A 69 -6.50 -0.83 -8.61
C LEU A 69 -7.91 -0.21 -8.64
N ALA A 70 -8.26 0.62 -7.65
CA ALA A 70 -9.65 1.00 -7.42
C ALA A 70 -10.06 2.38 -7.95
N ARG A 71 -9.12 3.31 -8.12
CA ARG A 71 -9.40 4.71 -8.45
C ARG A 71 -8.26 5.28 -9.30
N HIS A 72 -8.59 5.85 -10.44
CA HIS A 72 -7.67 6.69 -11.21
C HIS A 72 -7.83 8.14 -10.76
N LEU A 73 -6.70 8.81 -10.53
CA LEU A 73 -6.67 10.24 -10.23
C LEU A 73 -6.21 11.00 -11.48
N ASP A 74 -7.15 11.62 -12.20
CA ASP A 74 -6.85 12.35 -13.44
C ASP A 74 -6.36 13.79 -13.20
N ASP A 75 -6.65 14.36 -12.03
CA ASP A 75 -6.21 15.70 -11.63
C ASP A 75 -4.76 15.67 -11.08
N PRO A 76 -3.79 16.37 -11.70
CA PRO A 76 -2.41 16.44 -11.22
C PRO A 76 -2.26 16.95 -9.78
N GLU A 77 -3.09 17.90 -9.33
CA GLU A 77 -3.02 18.40 -7.96
C GLU A 77 -3.53 17.36 -6.96
N MET A 78 -4.57 16.61 -7.33
CA MET A 78 -5.07 15.50 -6.54
C MET A 78 -4.06 14.34 -6.50
N ARG A 79 -3.38 14.04 -7.61
CA ARG A 79 -2.27 13.06 -7.65
C ARG A 79 -1.16 13.47 -6.68
N LYS A 80 -0.69 14.72 -6.74
CA LYS A 80 0.36 15.21 -5.85
C LYS A 80 -0.05 15.09 -4.38
N ARG A 81 -1.26 15.56 -4.02
CA ARG A 81 -1.79 15.46 -2.65
C ARG A 81 -1.91 14.01 -2.18
N SER A 82 -2.37 13.11 -3.04
CA SER A 82 -2.45 11.69 -2.71
C SER A 82 -1.06 11.09 -2.50
N THR A 83 -0.09 11.41 -3.36
CA THR A 83 1.31 10.97 -3.22
C THR A 83 1.92 11.48 -1.91
N ASP A 84 1.76 12.77 -1.60
CA ASP A 84 2.26 13.37 -0.35
C ASP A 84 1.62 12.70 0.88
N LYS A 85 0.33 12.33 0.80
CA LYS A 85 -0.36 11.62 1.88
C LYS A 85 0.17 10.20 2.07
N LEU A 86 0.44 9.46 0.99
CA LEU A 86 1.07 8.14 1.08
C LEU A 86 2.47 8.22 1.69
N ASP A 87 3.28 9.18 1.24
CA ASP A 87 4.63 9.41 1.78
C ASP A 87 4.59 9.64 3.30
N SER A 88 3.65 10.46 3.77
CA SER A 88 3.52 10.79 5.19
C SER A 88 3.32 9.56 6.10
N ILE A 89 2.68 8.50 5.61
CA ILE A 89 2.48 7.25 6.35
C ILE A 89 3.78 6.44 6.44
N MET A 90 4.69 6.58 5.48
CA MET A 90 5.95 5.84 5.46
C MET A 90 6.99 6.43 6.41
N LEU A 91 6.92 7.74 6.69
CA LEU A 91 7.95 8.46 7.44
C LEU A 91 8.32 7.86 8.82
N PRO A 92 7.37 7.39 9.66
CA PRO A 92 7.69 6.75 10.94
C PRO A 92 8.47 5.43 10.80
N TYR A 93 8.34 4.78 9.64
CA TYR A 93 8.95 3.48 9.34
C TYR A 93 10.20 3.60 8.46
N THR A 94 10.49 4.79 7.94
CA THR A 94 11.65 5.04 7.07
C THR A 94 12.53 6.13 7.67
N ARG A 95 12.27 7.39 7.32
CA ARG A 95 13.09 8.55 7.67
C ARG A 95 13.33 8.67 9.18
N ALA A 96 12.29 8.45 9.99
CA ALA A 96 12.38 8.55 11.44
C ALA A 96 13.32 7.50 12.06
N ARG A 97 13.65 6.45 11.30
CA ARG A 97 14.56 5.36 11.67
C ARG A 97 15.94 5.49 11.02
N GLY A 98 16.21 6.61 10.33
CA GLY A 98 17.47 6.85 9.62
C GLY A 98 17.61 6.09 8.30
N LEU A 99 16.52 5.53 7.77
CA LEU A 99 16.53 4.79 6.51
C LEU A 99 16.32 5.73 5.31
N HIS A 100 16.96 5.41 4.19
CA HIS A 100 16.60 5.96 2.90
C HIS A 100 15.33 5.28 2.38
N TRP A 101 14.44 6.00 1.69
CA TRP A 101 13.26 5.39 1.08
C TRP A 101 12.95 5.96 -0.27
N GLU A 102 12.40 5.10 -1.12
CA GLU A 102 11.87 5.47 -2.43
C GLU A 102 10.55 4.73 -2.66
N PHE A 103 9.52 5.46 -3.07
CA PHE A 103 8.25 4.84 -3.45
C PHE A 103 7.72 5.37 -4.79
N HIS A 104 6.85 4.56 -5.39
CA HIS A 104 6.03 5.00 -6.51
C HIS A 104 4.70 4.27 -6.50
N THR A 105 3.72 4.86 -7.18
CA THR A 105 2.40 4.27 -7.39
C THR A 105 2.23 3.85 -8.84
N TYR A 106 1.74 2.65 -9.06
CA TYR A 106 1.26 2.15 -10.35
C TYR A 106 -0.26 2.00 -10.29
N GLU A 107 -0.95 2.40 -11.35
CA GLU A 107 -2.41 2.27 -11.47
C GLU A 107 -2.75 1.21 -12.52
N SER A 108 -3.65 0.29 -12.19
CA SER A 108 -4.07 -0.78 -13.11
C SER A 108 -5.58 -0.77 -13.36
N PRO A 109 -6.04 -1.30 -14.51
CA PRO A 109 -7.46 -1.31 -14.86
C PRO A 109 -8.31 -2.09 -13.84
N ARG A 110 -9.32 -1.42 -13.29
CA ARG A 110 -10.19 -1.98 -12.24
C ARG A 110 -11.01 -3.19 -12.71
N ASP A 111 -11.36 -3.24 -13.99
CA ASP A 111 -12.13 -4.32 -14.63
C ASP A 111 -11.32 -5.61 -14.85
N LEU A 112 -10.03 -5.61 -14.49
CA LEU A 112 -9.17 -6.79 -14.45
C LEU A 112 -8.93 -7.31 -13.02
N TRP A 113 -9.67 -6.79 -12.03
CA TRP A 113 -9.49 -7.13 -10.62
C TRP A 113 -10.72 -7.84 -10.03
N LYS A 114 -10.48 -8.96 -9.34
CA LYS A 114 -11.48 -9.73 -8.59
C LYS A 114 -11.01 -10.03 -7.17
N ILE A 115 -11.95 -10.16 -6.25
CA ILE A 115 -11.73 -10.67 -4.88
C ILE A 115 -12.68 -11.84 -4.66
N ALA A 116 -12.15 -12.98 -4.19
CA ALA A 116 -12.93 -14.22 -4.01
C ALA A 116 -13.77 -14.58 -5.26
N GLY A 117 -13.21 -14.37 -6.45
CA GLY A 117 -13.87 -14.65 -7.74
C GLY A 117 -14.89 -13.59 -8.20
N GLN A 118 -15.16 -12.55 -7.41
CA GLN A 118 -16.18 -11.54 -7.66
C GLN A 118 -15.56 -10.21 -8.06
N PHE A 119 -16.22 -9.48 -8.98
CA PHE A 119 -15.85 -8.10 -9.24
C PHE A 119 -16.24 -7.24 -8.05
N PRO A 120 -15.35 -6.36 -7.56
CA PRO A 120 -15.69 -5.47 -6.46
C PRO A 120 -16.83 -4.52 -6.87
N PRO A 121 -17.68 -4.08 -5.92
CA PRO A 121 -18.76 -3.14 -6.18
C PRO A 121 -18.24 -1.74 -6.57
N PRO A 122 -19.02 -0.95 -7.34
CA PRO A 122 -18.61 0.40 -7.74
C PRO A 122 -18.22 1.27 -6.54
N ALA A 123 -17.25 2.16 -6.72
CA ALA A 123 -16.77 3.04 -5.67
C ALA A 123 -17.91 3.91 -5.11
N GLY A 124 -18.04 3.98 -3.79
CA GLY A 124 -19.07 4.74 -3.08
C GLY A 124 -20.48 4.12 -3.09
N SER A 125 -20.68 2.99 -3.76
CA SER A 125 -21.98 2.30 -3.80
C SER A 125 -22.38 1.73 -2.44
N ASP A 126 -23.68 1.47 -2.25
CA ASP A 126 -24.16 0.86 -1.01
C ASP A 126 -23.64 -0.57 -0.80
N ALA A 127 -23.34 -1.28 -1.89
CA ALA A 127 -22.66 -2.56 -1.86
C ALA A 127 -21.20 -2.42 -1.35
N GLU A 128 -20.44 -1.42 -1.78
CA GLU A 128 -19.08 -1.16 -1.25
C GLU A 128 -19.13 -0.80 0.24
N LYS A 129 -20.10 0.02 0.64
CA LYS A 129 -20.32 0.33 2.07
C LYS A 129 -20.70 -0.92 2.87
N ALA A 130 -21.48 -1.83 2.30
CA ALA A 130 -21.82 -3.11 2.95
C ALA A 130 -20.60 -4.02 3.10
N TRP A 131 -19.74 -4.10 2.07
CA TRP A 131 -18.45 -4.78 2.14
C TRP A 131 -17.55 -4.16 3.21
N ALA A 132 -17.51 -2.83 3.32
CA ALA A 132 -16.71 -2.15 4.32
C ALA A 132 -17.20 -2.43 5.75
N ARG A 133 -18.52 -2.39 5.98
CA ARG A 133 -19.11 -2.69 7.30
C ARG A 133 -18.90 -4.13 7.75
N THR A 134 -18.99 -5.08 6.82
CA THR A 134 -18.84 -6.52 7.12
C THR A 134 -17.40 -7.02 7.00
N ASN A 135 -16.51 -6.16 6.49
CA ASN A 135 -15.12 -6.47 6.15
C ASN A 135 -14.96 -7.79 5.36
N THR A 136 -15.91 -8.09 4.48
CA THR A 136 -15.98 -9.36 3.73
C THR A 136 -16.56 -9.14 2.33
N PRO A 137 -16.08 -9.84 1.28
CA PRO A 137 -16.68 -9.79 -0.06
C PRO A 137 -17.98 -10.60 -0.11
N ILE A 138 -19.10 -9.94 0.21
CA ILE A 138 -20.44 -10.54 0.17
C ILE A 138 -21.11 -10.37 -1.21
N PRO A 139 -21.97 -11.30 -1.67
CA PRO A 139 -22.72 -11.12 -2.92
C PRO A 139 -23.60 -9.85 -2.90
N PHE A 140 -23.78 -9.21 -4.07
CA PHE A 140 -24.58 -7.98 -4.25
C PHE A 140 -25.22 -7.89 -5.64
#